data_AF-A0AAD7B730-F1
#
_entry.id   AF-A0AAD7B730-F1
#
_cell.length_a   1.000
_cell.length_b   1.000
_cell.length_c   1.000
_cell.angle_alpha   90.00
_cell.angle_beta   90.00
_cell.angle_gamma   90.00
#
_symmetry.space_group_name_H-M   'P 1'
#
loop_
_entity.id
_entity.type
_entity.pdbx_description
1 polymer ?
#
loop_
_entity_poly.entity_id
_entity_poly.type
_entity_poly.pdbx_seq_one_letter_code
_entity_poly.pdbx_strand_id
1 'polypeptide(L)'
;MDVDGSPQHDAELWFDDGNLVIQAGNSQFLVHRGILSARSPVFKDMLSFPQPPDSELVEGRPLVRFPDSEKEVAVFLKAIFVPEFFRPFPFPTKFDIIVGVLRLSHKYGVEYLRRRALIHLSSAFHTELAKHDKTDSDSVNAQSSALDSRTWTWPKERTYLIVATQLAREVGATWVLPHVLYNLSTWFKEMLPKILTSFDHAHQVTFLQGHSIQAESTSVEIVKFISDGPDGCGNPDCAEGRLSALRIWHETIIPQTFDPLYVWARGQDSWELLDEELCMCSSCLTSLKQANQAARQTFWDKLPEIYGLPAWEELEKLKVEAIGTDWLS
;
A
#
# COMPACT_ATOMS: atom_id res chain seq x y z
N MET A 1 -12.18 -33.43 20.21
CA MET A 1 -10.80 -33.75 19.81
C MET A 1 -9.94 -32.69 20.46
N ASP A 2 -9.44 -33.00 21.66
CA ASP A 2 -8.59 -32.11 22.43
C ASP A 2 -7.22 -32.07 21.75
N VAL A 3 -6.95 -30.97 21.05
CA VAL A 3 -5.59 -30.61 20.68
C VAL A 3 -4.93 -30.18 21.99
N ASP A 4 -3.87 -30.88 22.40
CA ASP A 4 -3.07 -30.54 23.57
C ASP A 4 -2.78 -29.02 23.56
N GLY A 5 -3.44 -28.28 24.47
CA GLY A 5 -3.42 -26.81 24.53
C GLY A 5 -2.16 -26.26 25.18
N SER A 6 -1.05 -26.99 25.05
CA SER A 6 0.25 -26.61 25.58
C SER A 6 0.91 -25.57 24.65
N PRO A 7 1.48 -24.49 25.22
CA PRO A 7 2.22 -23.51 24.43
C PRO A 7 3.40 -24.13 23.68
N GLN A 8 3.63 -23.69 22.46
CA GLN A 8 4.70 -24.16 21.56
C GLN A 8 5.85 -23.15 21.50
N HIS A 9 7.08 -23.63 21.56
CA HIS A 9 8.27 -22.78 21.47
C HIS A 9 8.61 -22.48 20.00
N ASP A 10 8.89 -21.21 19.67
CA ASP A 10 9.40 -20.83 18.35
C ASP A 10 10.89 -21.17 18.24
N ALA A 11 11.24 -22.06 17.30
CA ALA A 11 12.61 -22.57 17.17
C ALA A 11 13.67 -21.50 16.81
N GLU A 12 13.30 -20.41 16.16
CA GLU A 12 14.24 -19.33 15.77
C GLU A 12 14.39 -18.26 16.87
N LEU A 13 13.40 -18.14 17.74
CA LEU A 13 13.33 -17.14 18.81
C LEU A 13 13.37 -17.77 20.20
N TRP A 14 13.95 -18.96 20.32
CA TRP A 14 14.21 -19.63 21.58
C TRP A 14 15.71 -19.65 21.88
N PHE A 15 16.23 -18.56 22.46
CA PHE A 15 17.66 -18.46 22.77
C PHE A 15 18.00 -19.18 24.06
N ASP A 16 19.02 -20.03 24.04
CA ASP A 16 19.47 -20.83 25.19
C ASP A 16 19.79 -19.95 26.43
N ASP A 17 20.37 -18.77 26.19
CA ASP A 17 20.73 -17.76 27.20
C ASP A 17 19.67 -16.64 27.35
N GLY A 18 18.48 -16.83 26.79
CA GLY A 18 17.36 -15.92 26.97
C GLY A 18 16.93 -15.83 28.44
N ASN A 19 16.39 -14.67 28.82
CA ASN A 19 16.04 -14.35 30.21
C ASN A 19 14.62 -13.77 30.38
N LEU A 20 13.82 -13.82 29.32
CA LEU A 20 12.42 -13.40 29.31
C LEU A 20 11.65 -14.28 28.33
N VAL A 21 10.55 -14.88 28.80
CA VAL A 21 9.61 -15.58 27.90
C VAL A 21 8.48 -14.63 27.54
N ILE A 22 8.25 -14.45 26.25
CA ILE A 22 7.08 -13.77 25.72
C ILE A 22 6.11 -14.83 25.21
N GLN A 23 4.84 -14.74 25.57
CA GLN A 23 3.80 -15.59 25.02
C GLN A 23 2.78 -14.76 24.23
N ALA A 24 2.50 -15.15 23.00
CA ALA A 24 1.39 -14.63 22.21
C ALA A 24 0.53 -15.81 21.78
N GLY A 25 -0.74 -15.83 22.19
CA GLY A 25 -1.61 -17.00 22.03
C GLY A 25 -0.97 -18.27 22.58
N ASN A 26 -0.80 -19.28 21.72
CA ASN A 26 -0.15 -20.54 22.01
C ASN A 26 1.34 -20.59 21.63
N SER A 27 1.93 -19.49 21.17
CA SER A 27 3.36 -19.44 20.82
C SER A 27 4.17 -18.76 21.93
N GLN A 28 5.33 -19.33 22.27
CA GLN A 28 6.28 -18.79 23.24
C GLN A 28 7.65 -18.51 22.59
N PHE A 29 8.26 -17.41 23.02
CA PHE A 29 9.52 -16.89 22.52
C PHE A 29 10.43 -16.62 23.71
N LEU A 30 11.62 -17.21 23.74
CA LEU A 30 12.61 -17.01 24.78
C LEU A 30 13.68 -16.02 24.30
N VAL A 31 13.59 -14.78 24.79
CA VAL A 31 14.32 -13.62 24.27
C VAL A 31 15.12 -12.87 25.34
N HIS A 32 15.92 -11.89 24.92
CA HIS A 32 16.70 -11.04 25.83
C HIS A 32 15.95 -9.77 26.22
N ARG A 33 15.61 -9.67 27.50
CA ARG A 33 14.98 -8.50 28.14
C ARG A 33 15.73 -7.19 27.87
N GLY A 34 17.06 -7.23 27.91
CA GLY A 34 17.91 -6.05 27.71
C GLY A 34 17.81 -5.48 26.30
N ILE A 35 17.72 -6.33 25.28
CA ILE A 35 17.60 -5.91 23.88
C ILE A 35 16.24 -5.23 23.66
N LEU A 36 15.15 -5.82 24.16
CA LEU A 36 13.82 -5.20 24.08
C LEU A 36 13.80 -3.83 24.77
N SER A 37 14.31 -3.75 25.99
CA SER A 37 14.36 -2.50 26.76
C SER A 37 15.23 -1.43 26.11
N ALA A 38 16.28 -1.83 25.39
CA ALA A 38 17.15 -0.90 24.67
C ALA A 38 16.52 -0.35 23.38
N ARG A 39 15.60 -1.10 22.77
CA ARG A 39 15.00 -0.76 21.46
C ARG A 39 13.58 -0.21 21.56
N SER A 40 12.91 -0.40 22.70
CA SER A 40 11.52 0.01 22.94
C SER A 40 11.42 0.73 24.29
N PRO A 41 11.03 2.01 24.32
CA PRO A 41 10.75 2.71 25.57
C PRO A 41 9.56 2.07 26.31
N VAL A 42 8.56 1.58 25.58
CA VAL A 42 7.39 0.90 26.17
C VAL A 42 7.82 -0.37 26.90
N PHE A 43 8.67 -1.21 26.30
CA PHE A 43 9.19 -2.38 26.99
C PHE A 43 10.12 -2.00 28.12
N LYS A 44 10.97 -0.97 27.96
CA LYS A 44 11.82 -0.49 29.04
C LYS A 44 11.00 -0.15 30.29
N ASP A 45 9.91 0.61 30.10
CA ASP A 45 9.04 1.04 31.19
C ASP A 45 8.25 -0.14 31.76
N MET A 46 7.57 -0.92 30.90
CA MET A 46 6.79 -2.09 31.30
C MET A 46 7.63 -3.11 32.09
N LEU A 47 8.86 -3.34 31.64
CA LEU A 47 9.74 -4.31 32.28
C LEU A 47 10.37 -3.73 33.54
N SER A 48 10.54 -2.41 33.67
CA SER A 48 11.19 -1.78 34.84
C SER A 48 10.45 -2.00 36.17
N PHE A 49 9.14 -2.27 36.13
CA PHE A 49 8.35 -2.54 37.32
C PHE A 49 8.75 -3.86 37.98
N PRO A 50 8.82 -3.92 39.33
CA PRO A 50 9.02 -5.17 40.04
C PRO A 50 7.86 -6.12 39.69
N GLN A 51 8.22 -7.32 39.26
CA GLN A 51 7.23 -8.37 38.99
C GLN A 51 6.63 -8.85 40.32
N PRO A 52 5.30 -9.09 40.41
CA PRO A 52 4.68 -9.61 41.61
C PRO A 52 5.36 -10.91 42.11
N PRO A 53 5.31 -11.23 43.41
CA PRO A 53 5.86 -12.49 43.93
C PRO A 53 5.31 -13.73 43.21
N ASP A 54 4.05 -13.66 42.77
CA ASP A 54 3.30 -14.75 42.12
C ASP A 54 3.38 -14.70 40.59
N SER A 55 4.45 -14.12 40.05
CA SER A 55 4.63 -14.01 38.59
C SER A 55 4.76 -15.39 37.96
N GLU A 56 4.05 -15.58 36.85
CA GLU A 56 4.11 -16.82 36.08
C GLU A 56 5.53 -17.01 35.52
N LEU A 57 6.09 -18.21 35.74
CA LEU A 57 7.42 -18.59 35.28
C LEU A 57 7.32 -19.74 34.27
N VAL A 58 8.13 -19.66 33.22
CA VAL A 58 8.34 -20.75 32.26
C VAL A 58 9.82 -21.11 32.33
N GLU A 59 10.11 -22.37 32.67
CA GLU A 59 11.50 -22.84 32.89
C GLU A 59 12.31 -21.95 33.85
N GLY A 60 11.66 -21.43 34.90
CA GLY A 60 12.29 -20.53 35.89
C GLY A 60 12.51 -19.09 35.40
N ARG A 61 12.01 -18.73 34.21
CA ARG A 61 12.16 -17.40 33.60
C ARG A 61 10.82 -16.64 33.63
N PRO A 62 10.83 -15.30 33.81
CA PRO A 62 9.60 -14.51 33.82
C PRO A 62 8.82 -14.63 32.51
N LEU A 63 7.51 -14.84 32.61
CA LEU A 63 6.59 -14.85 31.48
C LEU A 63 5.87 -13.50 31.31
N VAL A 64 5.83 -12.98 30.08
CA VAL A 64 5.02 -11.83 29.69
C VAL A 64 4.08 -12.21 28.56
N ARG A 65 2.78 -12.01 28.76
CA ARG A 65 1.75 -12.33 27.77
C ARG A 65 1.43 -11.10 26.91
N PHE A 66 1.57 -11.25 25.59
CA PHE A 66 1.18 -10.24 24.63
C PHE A 66 -0.25 -10.52 24.16
N PRO A 67 -1.12 -9.50 24.11
CA PRO A 67 -2.49 -9.65 23.61
C PRO A 67 -2.55 -9.70 22.07
N ASP A 68 -1.41 -9.53 21.39
CA ASP A 68 -1.31 -9.44 19.93
C ASP A 68 -1.31 -10.81 19.25
N SER A 69 -1.54 -10.81 17.93
CA SER A 69 -1.52 -12.00 17.09
C SER A 69 -0.16 -12.72 17.17
N GLU A 70 -0.18 -14.05 17.31
CA GLU A 70 1.05 -14.87 17.35
C GLU A 70 1.94 -14.62 16.13
N LYS A 71 1.33 -14.52 14.95
CA LYS A 71 2.04 -14.28 13.68
C LYS A 71 2.72 -12.91 13.66
N GLU A 72 2.05 -11.88 14.16
CA GLU A 72 2.59 -10.52 14.19
C GLU A 72 3.72 -10.41 15.21
N VAL A 73 3.55 -11.00 16.40
CA VAL A 73 4.58 -11.04 17.44
C VAL A 73 5.82 -11.77 16.94
N ALA A 74 5.66 -12.91 16.27
CA ALA A 74 6.78 -13.65 15.70
C ALA A 74 7.59 -12.80 14.70
N VAL A 75 6.95 -12.17 13.70
CA VAL A 75 7.69 -11.35 12.71
C VAL A 75 8.29 -10.09 13.33
N PHE A 76 7.63 -9.48 14.32
CA PHE A 76 8.16 -8.32 15.04
C PHE A 76 9.39 -8.67 15.88
N LEU A 77 9.34 -9.76 16.65
CA LEU A 77 10.49 -10.22 17.43
C LEU A 77 11.65 -10.65 16.52
N LYS A 78 11.38 -11.37 15.41
CA LYS A 78 12.41 -11.67 14.40
C LYS A 78 13.05 -10.40 13.84
N ALA A 79 12.28 -9.34 13.58
CA ALA A 79 12.82 -8.06 13.13
C ALA A 79 13.71 -7.33 14.16
N ILE A 80 13.57 -7.64 15.46
CA ILE A 80 14.42 -7.11 16.53
C ILE A 80 15.69 -7.95 16.70
N PHE A 81 15.54 -9.28 16.74
CA PHE A 81 16.60 -10.20 17.17
C PHE A 81 17.39 -10.83 16.02
N VAL A 82 16.84 -10.89 14.81
CA VAL A 82 17.46 -11.53 13.65
C VAL A 82 17.84 -10.46 12.63
N PRO A 83 19.14 -10.07 12.52
CA PRO A 83 19.57 -8.91 11.72
C PRO A 83 19.12 -8.91 10.25
N GLU A 84 19.10 -10.08 9.61
CA GLU A 84 18.78 -10.23 8.19
C GLU A 84 17.28 -10.42 7.92
N PHE A 85 16.44 -10.58 8.95
CA PHE A 85 15.03 -10.93 8.77
C PHE A 85 14.21 -9.80 8.13
N PHE A 86 14.44 -8.56 8.56
CA PHE A 86 13.69 -7.39 8.08
C PHE A 86 14.63 -6.25 7.66
N ARG A 87 15.31 -6.45 6.53
CA ARG A 87 16.27 -5.47 5.98
C ARG A 87 15.60 -4.17 5.51
N PRO A 88 16.33 -3.05 5.45
CA PRO A 88 15.83 -1.80 4.87
C PRO A 88 15.43 -1.97 3.40
N PHE A 89 14.51 -1.13 2.91
CA PHE A 89 14.28 -0.97 1.47
C PHE A 89 15.62 -0.62 0.77
N PRO A 90 15.93 -1.12 -0.45
CA PRO A 90 15.06 -1.85 -1.37
C PRO A 90 15.09 -3.39 -1.24
N PHE A 91 15.59 -3.95 -0.13
CA PHE A 91 15.59 -5.40 0.03
C PHE A 91 14.13 -5.93 0.07
N PRO A 92 13.80 -6.98 -0.71
CA PRO A 92 12.43 -7.46 -0.80
C PRO A 92 11.95 -8.06 0.52
N THR A 93 10.67 -7.87 0.81
CA THR A 93 9.98 -8.46 1.96
C THR A 93 8.53 -8.78 1.59
N LYS A 94 7.79 -9.41 2.51
CA LYS A 94 6.37 -9.77 2.34
C LYS A 94 5.48 -8.75 3.01
N PHE A 95 4.30 -8.52 2.46
CA PHE A 95 3.31 -7.61 3.03
C PHE A 95 2.95 -7.94 4.49
N ASP A 96 2.72 -9.22 4.81
CA ASP A 96 2.37 -9.63 6.18
C ASP A 96 3.48 -9.31 7.20
N ILE A 97 4.76 -9.35 6.76
CA ILE A 97 5.90 -8.94 7.60
C ILE A 97 5.85 -7.42 7.81
N ILE A 98 5.59 -6.64 6.77
CA ILE A 98 5.42 -5.18 6.88
C ILE A 98 4.31 -4.86 7.87
N VAL A 99 3.14 -5.52 7.75
CA VAL A 99 1.99 -5.31 8.64
C VAL A 99 2.36 -5.58 10.10
N GLY A 100 2.87 -6.77 10.40
CA GLY A 100 3.20 -7.16 11.78
C GLY A 100 4.30 -6.29 12.38
N VAL A 101 5.37 -6.00 11.62
CA VAL A 101 6.45 -5.14 12.09
C VAL A 101 5.96 -3.70 12.29
N LEU A 102 5.22 -3.13 11.33
CA LEU A 102 4.76 -1.73 11.42
C LEU A 102 3.79 -1.53 12.58
N ARG A 103 2.79 -2.41 12.72
CA ARG A 103 1.80 -2.37 13.80
C ARG A 103 2.46 -2.43 15.18
N LEU A 104 3.28 -3.46 15.41
CA LEU A 104 3.87 -3.67 16.73
C LEU A 104 5.02 -2.71 17.03
N SER A 105 5.79 -2.27 16.03
CA SER A 105 6.78 -1.21 16.24
C SER A 105 6.13 0.13 16.57
N HIS A 106 4.97 0.44 16.00
CA HIS A 106 4.18 1.60 16.40
C HIS A 106 3.63 1.47 17.83
N LYS A 107 3.01 0.33 18.15
CA LYS A 107 2.44 0.04 19.47
C LYS A 107 3.49 0.08 20.60
N TYR A 108 4.66 -0.51 20.35
CA TYR A 108 5.73 -0.64 21.35
C TYR A 108 6.85 0.40 21.19
N GLY A 109 6.69 1.41 20.33
CA GLY A 109 7.64 2.53 20.20
C GLY A 109 9.03 2.13 19.69
N VAL A 110 9.13 1.15 18.79
CA VAL A 110 10.40 0.75 18.16
C VAL A 110 10.63 1.57 16.89
N GLU A 111 11.05 2.82 17.06
CA GLU A 111 11.05 3.83 15.99
C GLU A 111 11.84 3.44 14.73
N TYR A 112 12.99 2.78 14.87
CA TYR A 112 13.79 2.39 13.69
C TYR A 112 13.08 1.32 12.83
N LEU A 113 12.32 0.41 13.46
CA LEU A 113 11.51 -0.58 12.74
C LEU A 113 10.26 0.07 12.17
N ARG A 114 9.61 0.97 12.92
CA ARG A 114 8.45 1.72 12.44
C ARG A 114 8.80 2.49 11.16
N ARG A 115 9.87 3.28 11.21
CA ARG A 115 10.38 4.02 10.04
C ARG A 115 10.70 3.10 8.87
N ARG A 116 11.41 1.99 9.11
CA ARG A 116 11.76 1.01 8.07
C ARG A 116 10.52 0.40 7.42
N ALA A 117 9.52 0.02 8.21
CA ALA A 117 8.30 -0.59 7.70
C ALA A 117 7.41 0.43 6.98
N LEU A 118 7.38 1.70 7.40
CA LEU A 118 6.73 2.77 6.65
C LEU A 118 7.36 3.03 5.29
N ILE A 119 8.69 2.94 5.18
CA ILE A 119 9.39 3.05 3.89
C ILE A 119 8.95 1.90 2.96
N HIS A 120 8.94 0.66 3.48
CA HIS A 120 8.46 -0.51 2.75
C HIS A 120 6.99 -0.42 2.33
N LEU A 121 6.13 0.19 3.16
CA LEU A 121 4.73 0.41 2.82
C LEU A 121 4.59 1.50 1.75
N SER A 122 5.34 2.59 1.88
CA SER A 122 5.27 3.76 0.99
C SER A 122 5.88 3.51 -0.38
N SER A 123 6.67 2.45 -0.55
CA SER A 123 7.21 2.05 -1.87
C SER A 123 6.16 1.46 -2.81
N ALA A 124 4.97 1.07 -2.30
CA ALA A 124 3.84 0.68 -3.14
C ALA A 124 2.78 1.78 -3.27
N PHE A 125 2.67 2.65 -2.27
CA PHE A 125 1.66 3.69 -2.22
C PHE A 125 2.28 5.07 -2.41
N HIS A 126 2.55 5.39 -3.67
CA HIS A 126 3.15 6.65 -4.09
C HIS A 126 2.22 7.86 -3.91
N THR A 127 2.85 9.02 -3.67
CA THR A 127 2.22 10.34 -3.60
C THR A 127 2.38 11.15 -4.90
N GLU A 128 3.21 10.67 -5.83
CA GLU A 128 3.48 11.28 -7.14
C GLU A 128 2.97 10.37 -8.26
N LEU A 129 2.21 10.93 -9.20
CA LEU A 129 1.67 10.21 -10.37
C LEU A 129 2.79 9.54 -11.19
N ALA A 130 3.91 10.24 -11.42
CA ALA A 130 5.02 9.71 -12.20
C ALA A 130 5.64 8.43 -11.61
N LYS A 131 5.55 8.22 -10.29
CA LYS A 131 6.04 6.99 -9.64
C LYS A 131 5.00 5.86 -9.72
N HIS A 132 3.71 6.19 -9.66
CA HIS A 132 2.63 5.25 -9.95
C HIS A 132 2.78 4.68 -11.36
N ASP A 133 2.95 5.54 -12.38
CA ASP A 133 3.09 5.13 -13.78
C ASP A 133 4.28 4.18 -14.03
N LYS A 134 5.43 4.44 -13.39
CA LYS A 134 6.62 3.58 -13.50
C LYS A 134 6.42 2.19 -12.88
N THR A 135 5.70 2.13 -11.76
CA THR A 135 5.47 0.86 -11.04
C THR A 135 4.54 -0.05 -11.84
N ASP A 136 3.53 0.53 -12.47
CA ASP A 136 2.61 -0.21 -13.34
C ASP A 136 3.32 -0.77 -14.57
N SER A 137 4.21 0.00 -15.22
CA SER A 137 5.00 -0.51 -16.36
C SER A 137 5.94 -1.65 -15.97
N ASP A 138 6.59 -1.57 -14.81
CA ASP A 138 7.52 -2.60 -14.35
C ASP A 138 6.78 -3.89 -13.95
N SER A 139 5.58 -3.78 -13.40
CA SER A 139 4.76 -4.94 -13.00
C SER A 139 4.29 -5.79 -14.19
N VAL A 140 4.01 -5.16 -15.34
CA VAL A 140 3.62 -5.83 -16.59
C VAL A 140 4.84 -6.51 -17.22
N ASN A 141 5.99 -5.85 -17.23
CA ASN A 141 7.24 -6.41 -17.74
C ASN A 141 7.74 -7.59 -16.88
N ALA A 142 7.58 -7.52 -15.56
CA ALA A 142 7.96 -8.60 -14.64
C ALA A 142 7.08 -9.87 -14.79
N GLN A 143 5.83 -9.75 -15.27
CA GLN A 143 4.99 -10.92 -15.59
C GLN A 143 5.52 -11.72 -16.79
N SER A 144 6.44 -11.16 -17.59
CA SER A 144 7.07 -11.86 -18.72
C SER A 144 8.33 -12.65 -18.37
N SER A 145 8.97 -12.40 -17.22
CA SER A 145 10.23 -13.06 -16.85
C SER A 145 10.07 -13.91 -15.57
N ALA A 146 9.87 -15.21 -15.75
CA ALA A 146 9.64 -16.17 -14.66
C ALA A 146 10.91 -16.54 -13.84
N LEU A 147 12.00 -15.76 -13.91
CA LEU A 147 13.33 -16.17 -13.43
C LEU A 147 13.97 -15.30 -12.33
N ASP A 148 13.41 -14.16 -11.95
CA ASP A 148 13.99 -13.35 -10.87
C ASP A 148 13.24 -13.53 -9.53
N SER A 149 13.79 -14.42 -8.70
CA SER A 149 13.39 -14.67 -7.30
C SER A 149 13.73 -13.49 -6.35
N ARG A 150 13.62 -12.25 -6.82
CA ARG A 150 13.88 -10.99 -6.06
C ARG A 150 12.64 -10.11 -5.93
N THR A 151 11.49 -10.57 -6.43
CA THR A 151 10.29 -9.76 -6.56
C THR A 151 9.59 -9.52 -5.23
N TRP A 152 9.17 -8.27 -5.03
CA TRP A 152 8.25 -7.90 -3.96
C TRP A 152 6.99 -8.76 -4.08
N THR A 153 6.70 -9.61 -3.11
CA THR A 153 5.49 -10.43 -3.16
C THR A 153 4.37 -9.73 -2.41
N TRP A 154 3.77 -8.72 -3.05
CA TRP A 154 2.45 -8.25 -2.64
C TRP A 154 1.44 -9.41 -2.81
N PRO A 155 0.47 -9.56 -1.90
CA PRO A 155 -0.52 -10.61 -2.04
C PRO A 155 -1.26 -10.51 -3.37
N LYS A 156 -1.48 -11.65 -4.04
CA LYS A 156 -2.26 -11.69 -5.29
C LYS A 156 -3.71 -11.25 -5.07
N GLU A 157 -4.24 -11.51 -3.89
CA GLU A 157 -5.58 -11.10 -3.49
C GLU A 157 -5.60 -9.63 -3.06
N ARG A 158 -6.51 -8.83 -3.63
CA ARG A 158 -6.64 -7.40 -3.34
C ARG A 158 -7.12 -7.06 -1.92
N THR A 159 -7.42 -8.07 -1.10
CA THR A 159 -7.75 -7.92 0.33
C THR A 159 -6.66 -7.19 1.11
N TYR A 160 -5.40 -7.26 0.66
CA TYR A 160 -4.30 -6.52 1.28
C TYR A 160 -4.53 -5.00 1.28
N LEU A 161 -5.30 -4.45 0.34
CA LEU A 161 -5.63 -3.02 0.29
C LEU A 161 -6.49 -2.59 1.48
N ILE A 162 -7.38 -3.46 1.97
CA ILE A 162 -8.19 -3.21 3.18
C ILE A 162 -7.26 -3.18 4.40
N VAL A 163 -6.37 -4.17 4.50
CA VAL A 163 -5.38 -4.26 5.59
C VAL A 163 -4.46 -3.04 5.58
N ALA A 164 -3.97 -2.62 4.40
CA ALA A 164 -3.15 -1.43 4.24
C ALA A 164 -3.90 -0.16 4.63
N THR A 165 -5.19 -0.04 4.29
CA THR A 165 -6.03 1.10 4.70
C THR A 165 -6.17 1.18 6.22
N GLN A 166 -6.50 0.05 6.86
CA GLN A 166 -6.64 -0.03 8.32
C GLN A 166 -5.31 0.26 9.03
N LEU A 167 -4.23 -0.36 8.57
CA LEU A 167 -2.89 -0.16 9.12
C LEU A 167 -2.42 1.29 8.97
N ALA A 168 -2.65 1.91 7.81
CA ALA A 168 -2.28 3.31 7.58
C ALA A 168 -3.01 4.25 8.55
N ARG A 169 -4.30 4.00 8.82
CA ARG A 169 -5.07 4.76 9.83
C ARG A 169 -4.53 4.50 11.24
N GLU A 170 -4.27 3.24 11.58
CA GLU A 170 -3.77 2.82 12.89
C GLU A 170 -2.44 3.49 13.25
N VAL A 171 -1.49 3.57 12.31
CA VAL A 171 -0.14 4.10 12.57
C VAL A 171 0.05 5.56 12.16
N GLY A 172 -1.01 6.23 11.70
CA GLY A 172 -0.99 7.62 11.23
C GLY A 172 -0.28 7.84 9.89
N ALA A 173 -0.13 6.81 9.06
CA ALA A 173 0.47 6.92 7.72
C ALA A 173 -0.55 7.40 6.68
N THR A 174 -1.16 8.56 6.91
CA THR A 174 -2.29 9.07 6.12
C THR A 174 -1.96 9.33 4.66
N TRP A 175 -0.69 9.57 4.31
CA TRP A 175 -0.24 9.75 2.92
C TRP A 175 -0.42 8.52 2.04
N VAL A 176 -0.57 7.33 2.63
CA VAL A 176 -0.87 6.09 1.91
C VAL A 176 -2.34 6.03 1.47
N LEU A 177 -3.22 6.73 2.19
CA LEU A 177 -4.67 6.58 2.06
C LEU A 177 -5.25 6.95 0.69
N PRO A 178 -4.87 8.06 0.02
CA PRO A 178 -5.48 8.40 -1.26
C PRO A 178 -5.23 7.32 -2.32
N HIS A 179 -4.00 6.81 -2.41
CA HIS A 179 -3.64 5.79 -3.39
C HIS A 179 -4.25 4.40 -3.06
N VAL A 180 -4.28 3.98 -1.80
CA VAL A 180 -4.92 2.69 -1.46
C VAL A 180 -6.45 2.74 -1.68
N LEU A 181 -7.11 3.88 -1.38
CA LEU A 181 -8.55 4.06 -1.60
C LEU A 181 -8.89 4.13 -3.10
N TYR A 182 -8.05 4.82 -3.87
CA TYR A 182 -8.08 4.79 -5.33
C TYR A 182 -8.08 3.36 -5.87
N ASN A 183 -7.12 2.53 -5.44
CA ASN A 183 -7.00 1.15 -5.88
C ASN A 183 -8.21 0.30 -5.46
N LEU A 184 -8.75 0.52 -4.25
CA LEU A 184 -10.00 -0.15 -3.82
C LEU A 184 -11.19 0.23 -4.70
N SER A 185 -11.27 1.50 -5.11
CA SER A 185 -12.34 2.04 -5.96
C SER A 185 -12.24 1.53 -7.41
N THR A 186 -11.02 1.40 -7.95
CA THR A 186 -10.78 0.79 -9.26
C THR A 186 -11.39 -0.62 -9.35
N TRP A 187 -11.30 -1.39 -8.26
CA TRP A 187 -11.83 -2.76 -8.16
C TRP A 187 -13.13 -2.85 -7.35
N PHE A 188 -13.95 -1.80 -7.39
CA PHE A 188 -15.13 -1.64 -6.54
C PHE A 188 -16.05 -2.87 -6.47
N LYS A 189 -16.42 -3.47 -7.62
CA LYS A 189 -17.33 -4.63 -7.66
C LYS A 189 -16.81 -5.83 -6.86
N GLU A 190 -15.51 -6.10 -6.92
CA GLU A 190 -14.87 -7.17 -6.16
C GLU A 190 -14.73 -6.80 -4.67
N MET A 191 -14.38 -5.54 -4.40
CA MET A 191 -13.99 -5.11 -3.07
C MET A 191 -15.16 -4.67 -2.18
N LEU A 192 -16.29 -4.25 -2.76
CA LEU A 192 -17.44 -3.73 -2.01
C LEU A 192 -17.91 -4.65 -0.88
N PRO A 193 -18.13 -5.98 -1.09
CA PRO A 193 -18.57 -6.85 0.01
C PRO A 193 -17.57 -6.88 1.17
N LYS A 194 -16.27 -6.86 0.86
CA LYS A 194 -15.20 -6.88 1.86
C LYS A 194 -15.08 -5.54 2.59
N ILE A 195 -15.32 -4.44 1.89
CA ILE A 195 -15.33 -3.08 2.47
C ILE A 195 -16.49 -2.94 3.46
N LEU A 196 -17.69 -3.39 3.08
CA LEU A 196 -18.88 -3.31 3.93
C LEU A 196 -18.77 -4.14 5.22
N THR A 197 -17.92 -5.17 5.25
CA THR A 197 -17.67 -5.99 6.45
C THR A 197 -16.46 -5.52 7.26
N SER A 198 -15.52 -4.80 6.64
CA SER A 198 -14.22 -4.47 7.28
C SER A 198 -14.10 -3.02 7.76
N PHE A 199 -14.84 -2.09 7.15
CA PHE A 199 -14.82 -0.67 7.52
C PHE A 199 -16.02 -0.33 8.41
N ASP A 200 -15.85 0.60 9.34
CA ASP A 200 -17.00 1.17 10.05
C ASP A 200 -17.86 2.05 9.12
N HIS A 201 -19.03 2.44 9.60
CA HIS A 201 -20.01 3.18 8.79
C HIS A 201 -19.48 4.51 8.26
N ALA A 202 -18.69 5.26 9.05
CA ALA A 202 -18.16 6.55 8.61
C ALA A 202 -17.15 6.39 7.47
N HIS A 203 -16.28 5.37 7.57
CA HIS A 203 -15.33 5.02 6.53
C HIS A 203 -16.01 4.47 5.28
N GLN A 204 -17.09 3.69 5.42
CA GLN A 204 -17.90 3.23 4.29
C GLN A 204 -18.51 4.40 3.52
N VAL A 205 -19.13 5.36 4.22
CA VAL A 205 -19.74 6.55 3.59
C VAL A 205 -18.69 7.36 2.83
N THR A 206 -17.55 7.65 3.48
CA THR A 206 -16.44 8.40 2.86
C THR A 206 -15.92 7.69 1.60
N PHE A 207 -15.72 6.37 1.68
CA PHE A 207 -15.27 5.58 0.53
C PHE A 207 -16.29 5.57 -0.61
N LEU A 208 -17.57 5.37 -0.31
CA LEU A 208 -18.63 5.33 -1.33
C LEU A 208 -18.83 6.67 -2.04
N GLN A 209 -18.75 7.78 -1.30
CA GLN A 209 -18.76 9.12 -1.87
C GLN A 209 -17.55 9.34 -2.80
N GLY A 210 -16.34 9.03 -2.32
CA GLY A 210 -15.13 9.13 -3.12
C GLY A 210 -15.16 8.22 -4.35
N HIS A 211 -15.71 7.01 -4.23
CA HIS A 211 -15.91 6.11 -5.36
C HIS A 211 -16.82 6.71 -6.44
N SER A 212 -17.95 7.32 -6.05
CA SER A 212 -18.86 7.98 -7.00
C SER A 212 -18.13 9.07 -7.79
N ILE A 213 -17.40 9.95 -7.08
CA ILE A 213 -16.64 11.04 -7.70
C ILE A 213 -15.52 10.48 -8.60
N GLN A 214 -14.81 9.44 -8.15
CA GLN A 214 -13.76 8.79 -8.94
C GLN A 214 -14.34 8.20 -10.24
N ALA A 215 -15.46 7.49 -10.15
CA ALA A 215 -16.11 6.87 -11.31
C ALA A 215 -16.58 7.91 -12.33
N GLU A 216 -16.98 9.10 -11.89
CA GLU A 216 -17.37 10.21 -12.76
C GLU A 216 -16.14 10.92 -13.38
N SER A 217 -15.03 11.02 -12.64
CA SER A 217 -13.85 11.81 -13.01
C SER A 217 -13.16 11.34 -14.30
N THR A 218 -13.11 10.03 -14.55
CA THR A 218 -12.51 9.45 -15.77
C THR A 218 -13.19 9.96 -17.04
N SER A 219 -14.49 10.24 -16.97
CA SER A 219 -15.30 10.39 -18.18
C SER A 219 -15.35 11.82 -18.72
N VAL A 220 -15.34 12.84 -17.87
CA VAL A 220 -15.71 14.19 -18.33
C VAL A 220 -14.58 14.90 -19.08
N GLU A 221 -13.36 14.91 -18.54
CA GLU A 221 -12.26 15.70 -19.10
C GLU A 221 -11.73 15.11 -20.42
N ILE A 222 -11.64 13.78 -20.49
CA ILE A 222 -11.18 13.06 -21.68
C ILE A 222 -12.21 13.15 -22.81
N VAL A 223 -13.50 12.97 -22.51
CA VAL A 223 -14.58 13.12 -23.50
C VAL A 223 -14.61 14.55 -24.04
N LYS A 224 -14.44 15.56 -23.18
CA LYS A 224 -14.39 16.96 -23.59
C LYS A 224 -13.27 17.22 -24.59
N PHE A 225 -12.05 16.75 -24.31
CA PHE A 225 -10.93 16.93 -25.25
C PHE A 225 -11.19 16.25 -26.60
N ILE A 226 -11.71 15.02 -26.59
CA ILE A 226 -12.02 14.26 -27.81
C ILE A 226 -13.04 15.02 -28.67
N SER A 227 -14.07 15.58 -28.03
CA SER A 227 -15.12 16.37 -28.66
C SER A 227 -14.60 17.68 -29.26
N ASP A 228 -13.87 18.47 -28.48
CA ASP A 228 -13.46 19.82 -28.88
C ASP A 228 -12.32 19.80 -29.92
N GLY A 229 -11.40 18.83 -29.81
CA GLY A 229 -10.20 18.76 -30.64
C GLY A 229 -9.22 19.91 -30.38
N PRO A 230 -8.01 19.87 -30.95
CA PRO A 230 -7.06 20.96 -30.82
C PRO A 230 -7.44 22.12 -31.76
N ASP A 231 -7.16 23.35 -31.30
CA ASP A 231 -7.31 24.56 -32.10
C ASP A 231 -6.55 24.44 -33.44
N GLY A 232 -7.25 24.70 -34.55
CA GLY A 232 -6.65 24.78 -35.88
C GLY A 232 -6.55 23.47 -36.68
N CYS A 233 -7.04 22.33 -36.16
CA CYS A 233 -7.15 21.12 -36.98
C CYS A 233 -8.43 21.11 -37.83
N GLY A 234 -8.32 21.37 -39.13
CA GLY A 234 -9.43 21.27 -40.09
C GLY A 234 -9.56 19.90 -40.77
N ASN A 235 -8.74 18.90 -40.40
CA ASN A 235 -8.75 17.60 -41.07
C ASN A 235 -9.91 16.72 -40.53
N PRO A 236 -10.90 16.34 -41.37
CA PRO A 236 -12.01 15.49 -40.94
C PRO A 236 -11.56 14.11 -40.46
N ASP A 237 -10.47 13.55 -41.01
CA ASP A 237 -9.94 12.24 -40.59
C ASP A 237 -9.46 12.28 -39.13
N CYS A 238 -8.95 13.44 -38.67
CA CYS A 238 -8.57 13.62 -37.28
C CYS A 238 -9.77 13.67 -36.34
N ALA A 239 -10.92 14.19 -36.80
CA ALA A 239 -12.15 14.17 -36.02
C ALA A 239 -12.69 12.74 -35.89
N GLU A 240 -12.70 11.98 -36.99
CA GLU A 240 -13.09 10.56 -36.99
C GLU A 240 -12.14 9.71 -36.13
N GLY A 241 -10.83 9.98 -36.20
CA GLY A 241 -9.82 9.35 -35.36
C GLY A 241 -10.07 9.60 -33.87
N ARG A 242 -10.34 10.84 -33.46
CA ARG A 242 -10.69 11.15 -32.06
C ARG A 242 -11.94 10.41 -31.61
N LEU A 243 -13.01 10.42 -32.41
CA LEU A 243 -14.25 9.69 -32.09
C LEU A 243 -14.03 8.17 -32.01
N SER A 244 -13.18 7.62 -32.88
CA SER A 244 -12.79 6.20 -32.83
C SER A 244 -12.06 5.86 -31.53
N ALA A 245 -11.15 6.72 -31.07
CA ALA A 245 -10.49 6.56 -29.77
C ALA A 245 -11.48 6.58 -28.61
N LEU A 246 -12.48 7.46 -28.65
CA LEU A 246 -13.56 7.51 -27.66
C LEU A 246 -14.38 6.22 -27.65
N ARG A 247 -14.72 5.69 -28.83
CA ARG A 247 -15.48 4.43 -28.95
C ARG A 247 -14.71 3.27 -28.35
N ILE A 248 -13.42 3.12 -28.69
CA ILE A 248 -12.56 2.08 -28.11
C ILE A 248 -12.54 2.21 -26.59
N TRP A 249 -12.39 3.42 -26.07
CA TRP A 249 -12.41 3.66 -24.63
C TRP A 249 -13.76 3.26 -23.98
N HIS A 250 -14.89 3.69 -24.57
CA HIS A 250 -16.23 3.42 -24.06
C HIS A 250 -16.60 1.93 -24.10
N GLU A 251 -16.27 1.23 -25.19
CA GLU A 251 -16.64 -0.17 -25.38
C GLU A 251 -15.73 -1.15 -24.64
N THR A 252 -14.45 -0.79 -24.47
CA THR A 252 -13.43 -1.74 -24.00
C THR A 252 -12.98 -1.48 -22.56
N ILE A 253 -12.93 -0.21 -22.12
CA ILE A 253 -12.30 0.17 -20.84
C ILE A 253 -13.32 0.47 -19.75
N ILE A 254 -14.32 1.33 -20.02
CA ILE A 254 -15.37 1.67 -19.03
C ILE A 254 -16.06 0.44 -18.42
N PRO A 255 -16.40 -0.62 -19.19
CA PRO A 255 -17.07 -1.78 -18.62
C PRO A 255 -16.16 -2.62 -17.70
N GLN A 256 -14.84 -2.49 -17.86
CA GLN A 256 -13.83 -3.33 -17.22
C GLN A 256 -13.18 -2.66 -16.00
N THR A 257 -12.97 -1.34 -16.02
CA THR A 257 -12.23 -0.63 -14.96
C THR A 257 -12.80 0.76 -14.69
N PHE A 258 -13.11 1.08 -13.42
CA PHE A 258 -13.37 2.46 -12.95
C PHE A 258 -12.05 3.16 -12.61
N ASP A 259 -11.11 3.08 -13.54
CA ASP A 259 -9.74 3.52 -13.35
C ASP A 259 -9.48 4.81 -14.16
N PRO A 260 -9.54 5.99 -13.50
CA PRO A 260 -9.21 7.28 -14.10
C PRO A 260 -7.82 7.39 -14.68
N LEU A 261 -6.85 6.66 -14.12
CA LEU A 261 -5.46 6.79 -14.52
C LEU A 261 -5.11 5.81 -15.63
N TYR A 262 -5.84 4.73 -15.81
CA TYR A 262 -5.57 3.67 -16.78
C TYR A 262 -5.83 4.10 -18.22
N VAL A 263 -6.64 5.14 -18.42
CA VAL A 263 -6.96 5.66 -19.76
C VAL A 263 -5.67 6.07 -20.46
N TRP A 264 -5.26 5.23 -21.41
CA TRP A 264 -4.03 5.35 -22.19
C TRP A 264 -2.74 5.48 -21.37
N ALA A 265 -2.69 4.87 -20.17
CA ALA A 265 -1.51 4.89 -19.30
C ALA A 265 -0.55 3.72 -19.45
N ARG A 266 -0.88 2.74 -20.28
CA ARG A 266 -0.05 1.55 -20.54
C ARG A 266 1.14 1.85 -21.46
N GLY A 267 1.98 2.80 -21.06
CA GLY A 267 3.27 3.09 -21.68
C GLY A 267 3.18 3.58 -23.14
N GLN A 268 4.36 3.67 -23.77
CA GLN A 268 4.49 4.02 -25.20
C GLN A 268 3.73 3.04 -26.09
N ASP A 269 3.76 1.75 -25.78
CA ASP A 269 3.14 0.67 -26.56
C ASP A 269 1.63 0.87 -26.80
N SER A 270 0.88 1.41 -25.82
CA SER A 270 -0.56 1.65 -26.01
C SER A 270 -0.84 2.85 -26.90
N TRP A 271 0.04 3.85 -26.85
CA TRP A 271 -0.05 4.99 -27.75
C TRP A 271 0.45 4.66 -29.15
N GLU A 272 1.37 3.73 -29.30
CA GLU A 272 1.87 3.24 -30.59
C GLU A 272 0.79 2.43 -31.32
N LEU A 273 0.10 1.52 -30.63
CA LEU A 273 -1.07 0.82 -31.19
C LEU A 273 -2.17 1.79 -31.61
N LEU A 274 -2.41 2.85 -30.83
CA LEU A 274 -3.37 3.89 -31.18
C LEU A 274 -2.86 4.80 -32.30
N ASP A 275 -1.55 5.02 -32.45
CA ASP A 275 -1.00 5.79 -33.59
C ASP A 275 -1.19 5.03 -34.91
N GLU A 276 -1.04 3.69 -34.87
CA GLU A 276 -1.29 2.82 -36.03
C GLU A 276 -2.79 2.71 -36.39
N GLU A 277 -3.68 2.72 -35.39
CA GLU A 277 -5.13 2.56 -35.59
C GLU A 277 -5.89 3.86 -35.80
N LEU A 278 -5.41 4.99 -35.28
CA LEU A 278 -6.11 6.28 -35.33
C LEU A 278 -5.57 7.13 -36.48
N CYS A 279 -6.44 7.46 -37.45
CA CYS A 279 -6.14 8.37 -38.57
C CYS A 279 -5.97 9.85 -38.16
N MET A 280 -5.19 10.13 -37.11
CA MET A 280 -4.91 11.47 -36.63
C MET A 280 -3.55 11.98 -37.16
N CYS A 281 -3.46 13.28 -37.42
CA CYS A 281 -2.17 13.90 -37.67
C CYS A 281 -1.34 13.99 -36.38
N SER A 282 -0.03 14.15 -36.53
CA SER A 282 0.93 14.22 -35.41
C SER A 282 0.61 15.32 -34.40
N SER A 283 0.09 16.47 -34.85
CA SER A 283 -0.32 17.55 -33.94
C SER A 283 -1.54 17.16 -33.09
N CYS A 284 -2.55 16.54 -33.69
CA CYS A 284 -3.73 16.04 -32.97
C CYS A 284 -3.37 14.97 -31.95
N LEU A 285 -2.52 14.01 -32.35
CA LEU A 285 -2.05 12.97 -31.45
C LEU A 285 -1.23 13.55 -30.28
N THR A 286 -0.36 14.53 -30.56
CA THR A 286 0.44 15.20 -29.51
C THR A 286 -0.47 15.94 -28.53
N SER A 287 -1.43 16.70 -29.03
CA SER A 287 -2.41 17.40 -28.18
C SER A 287 -3.25 16.43 -27.36
N LEU A 288 -3.64 15.28 -27.91
CA LEU A 288 -4.38 14.24 -27.17
C LEU A 288 -3.53 13.64 -26.05
N LYS A 289 -2.26 13.33 -26.31
CA LYS A 289 -1.33 12.85 -25.28
C LYS A 289 -1.17 13.86 -24.14
N GLN A 290 -0.98 15.14 -24.49
CA GLN A 290 -0.86 16.22 -23.51
C GLN A 290 -2.13 16.42 -22.69
N ALA A 291 -3.29 16.41 -23.34
CA ALA A 291 -4.57 16.54 -22.65
C ALA A 291 -4.85 15.36 -21.72
N ASN A 292 -4.54 14.12 -22.15
CA ASN A 292 -4.64 12.95 -21.29
C ASN A 292 -3.73 13.07 -20.06
N GLN A 293 -2.46 13.44 -20.26
CA GLN A 293 -1.52 13.61 -19.15
C GLN A 293 -1.97 14.71 -18.19
N ALA A 294 -2.49 15.83 -18.71
CA ALA A 294 -3.02 16.92 -17.89
C ALA A 294 -4.26 16.51 -17.10
N ALA A 295 -5.18 15.75 -17.71
CA ALA A 295 -6.36 15.22 -17.03
C ALA A 295 -5.98 14.22 -15.92
N ARG A 296 -5.04 13.30 -16.19
CA ARG A 296 -4.51 12.35 -15.20
C ARG A 296 -3.86 13.08 -14.03
N GLN A 297 -3.06 14.11 -14.30
CA GLN A 297 -2.44 14.93 -13.25
C GLN A 297 -3.49 15.68 -12.45
N THR A 298 -4.49 16.29 -13.10
CA THR A 298 -5.59 17.00 -12.44
C THR A 298 -6.40 16.08 -11.54
N PHE A 299 -6.69 14.86 -11.99
CA PHE A 299 -7.32 13.84 -11.17
C PHE A 299 -6.43 13.45 -9.99
N TRP A 300 -5.14 13.17 -10.23
CA TRP A 300 -4.21 12.80 -9.18
C TRP A 300 -4.12 13.89 -8.11
N ASP A 301 -4.00 15.16 -8.49
CA ASP A 301 -3.90 16.29 -7.57
C ASP A 301 -5.14 16.42 -6.65
N LYS A 302 -6.32 16.09 -7.18
CA LYS A 302 -7.60 16.08 -6.43
C LYS A 302 -7.84 14.78 -5.66
N LEU A 303 -7.07 13.73 -5.89
CA LEU A 303 -7.32 12.40 -5.32
C LEU A 303 -7.47 12.39 -3.78
N PRO A 304 -6.67 13.12 -2.99
CA PRO A 304 -6.88 13.18 -1.56
C PRO A 304 -8.22 13.80 -1.17
N GLU A 305 -8.61 14.90 -1.84
CA GLU A 305 -9.87 15.61 -1.59
C GLU A 305 -11.09 14.71 -1.87
N ILE A 306 -11.03 13.92 -2.95
CA ILE A 306 -12.07 12.94 -3.32
C ILE A 306 -12.41 12.01 -2.14
N TYR A 307 -11.41 11.67 -1.32
CA TYR A 307 -11.55 10.79 -0.16
C TYR A 307 -11.55 11.53 1.19
N GLY A 308 -11.75 12.84 1.18
CA GLY A 308 -11.83 13.67 2.39
C GLY A 308 -10.51 13.76 3.15
N LEU A 309 -9.37 13.69 2.46
CA LEU A 309 -8.03 13.77 3.02
C LEU A 309 -7.38 15.12 2.71
N PRO A 310 -6.37 15.54 3.50
CA PRO A 310 -5.57 16.72 3.19
C PRO A 310 -4.90 16.65 1.81
N ALA A 311 -4.62 17.81 1.22
CA ALA A 311 -3.92 17.89 -0.06
C ALA A 311 -2.54 17.23 0.00
N TRP A 312 -2.02 16.81 -1.17
CA TRP A 312 -0.73 16.13 -1.27
C TRP A 312 0.43 16.86 -0.60
N GLU A 313 0.44 18.19 -0.61
CA GLU A 313 1.48 18.98 0.06
C GLU A 313 1.54 18.68 1.58
N GLU A 314 0.38 18.57 2.24
CA GLU A 314 0.31 18.24 3.66
C GLU A 314 0.65 16.77 3.91
N LEU A 315 0.13 15.87 3.07
CA LEU A 315 0.42 14.44 3.17
C LEU A 315 1.92 14.14 2.97
N GLU A 316 2.59 14.83 2.05
CA GLU A 316 4.02 14.67 1.83
C GLU A 316 4.83 15.22 3.00
N LYS A 317 4.39 16.32 3.65
CA LYS A 317 5.01 16.79 4.90
C LYS A 317 4.95 15.73 5.99
N LEU A 318 3.77 15.13 6.22
CA LEU A 318 3.59 14.05 7.20
C LEU A 318 4.46 12.83 6.89
N LYS A 319 4.58 12.48 5.60
CA LYS A 319 5.45 11.41 5.14
C LYS A 319 6.92 11.73 5.41
N VAL A 320 7.40 12.91 5.04
CA VAL A 320 8.78 13.34 5.27
C VAL A 320 9.11 13.39 6.76
N GLU A 321 8.19 13.86 7.60
CA GLU A 321 8.35 13.83 9.07
C GLU A 321 8.50 12.39 9.60
N ALA A 322 7.73 11.45 9.06
CA ALA A 322 7.73 10.07 9.54
C ALA A 322 8.90 9.21 9.01
N ILE A 323 9.34 9.42 7.76
CA ILE A 323 10.35 8.57 7.10
C ILE A 323 11.59 9.30 6.57
N GLY A 324 11.63 10.62 6.61
CA GLY A 324 12.71 11.45 6.06
C GLY A 324 12.65 11.61 4.54
N THR A 325 13.61 12.33 3.96
CA THR A 325 13.70 12.61 2.52
C THR A 325 14.52 11.59 1.71
N ASP A 326 15.45 10.88 2.36
CA ASP A 326 16.55 10.17 1.68
C ASP A 326 16.32 8.65 1.57
N TRP A 327 15.09 8.19 1.35
CA TRP A 327 14.74 6.77 1.43
C TRP A 327 14.68 6.04 0.07
N LEU A 328 14.86 6.75 -1.05
CA LEU A 328 14.92 6.22 -2.43
C LEU A 328 16.26 6.50 -3.14
N SER A 329 17.23 7.15 -2.47
CA SER A 329 18.53 7.52 -3.06
C SER A 329 19.47 6.34 -3.21
#